data_AF-A0A9C7RL48-F1
#
_entry.id   AF-A0A9C7RL48-F1
#
_cell.length_a   1.000
_cell.length_b   1.000
_cell.length_c   1.000
_cell.angle_alpha   90.00
_cell.angle_beta   90.00
_cell.angle_gamma   90.00
#
_symmetry.space_group_name_H-M   'P 1'
#
loop_
_entity.id
_entity.type
_entity.pdbx_description
1 polymer ?
#
loop_
_entity_poly.entity_id
_entity_poly.type
_entity_poly.pdbx_seq_one_letter_code
_entity_poly.pdbx_strand_id
1 'polypeptide(L)'
;RVLEKLNWEKKYHYVRIGPGKAIGFGMVDRKPVFCLPGGPPSNHISFLQLALPGLLRLAGWETPELPRATVELTEEIQGQIDWTQFLHGRLIKGDDIVKFAPSEFKSRLQMMATSQAIVKIPEGIASIPAGTLVKAHLLN
;
A
#
# COMPACT_ATOMS: atom_id res chain seq x y z
N ARG A 1 15.56 8.27 -18.83
CA ARG A 1 16.90 8.31 -19.45
C ARG A 1 17.68 7.00 -19.37
N VAL A 2 17.92 6.36 -18.21
CA VAL A 2 18.65 5.06 -18.19
C VAL A 2 17.79 3.93 -18.77
N LEU A 3 16.57 3.74 -18.26
CA LEU A 3 15.68 2.67 -18.74
C LEU A 3 15.28 2.84 -20.22
N GLU A 4 15.11 4.08 -20.70
CA GLU A 4 14.86 4.36 -22.11
C GLU A 4 16.00 3.86 -23.01
N LYS A 5 17.26 3.94 -22.56
CA LYS A 5 18.42 3.40 -23.29
C LYS A 5 18.46 1.86 -23.30
N LEU A 6 17.71 1.22 -22.40
CA LEU A 6 17.57 -0.24 -22.31
C LEU A 6 16.32 -0.73 -23.04
N ASN A 7 15.73 0.08 -23.94
CA ASN A 7 14.48 -0.23 -24.64
C ASN A 7 13.34 -0.61 -23.69
N TRP A 8 13.23 0.09 -22.55
CA TRP A 8 12.17 -0.16 -21.59
C TRP A 8 10.79 0.14 -22.16
N GLU A 9 10.01 -0.90 -22.36
CA GLU A 9 8.60 -0.84 -22.73
C GLU A 9 7.76 -0.46 -21.50
N LYS A 10 7.71 0.83 -21.20
CA LYS A 10 6.89 1.39 -20.13
C LYS A 10 5.41 1.02 -20.31
N LYS A 11 4.80 0.44 -19.28
CA LYS A 11 3.35 0.19 -19.21
C LYS A 11 2.64 1.28 -18.42
N TYR A 12 3.20 1.70 -17.29
CA TYR A 12 2.75 2.88 -16.56
C TYR A 12 3.91 3.57 -15.86
N HIS A 13 3.72 4.87 -15.61
CA HIS A 13 4.54 5.67 -14.73
C HIS A 13 3.62 6.70 -14.11
N TYR A 14 3.55 6.67 -12.78
CA TYR A 14 2.52 7.27 -11.96
C TYR A 14 1.22 6.46 -11.83
N VAL A 15 0.81 6.26 -10.58
CA VAL A 15 -0.47 5.65 -10.19
C VAL A 15 -1.13 6.56 -9.16
N ARG A 16 -2.46 6.69 -9.18
CA ARG A 16 -3.20 7.54 -8.23
C ARG A 16 -3.34 6.86 -6.86
N ILE A 17 -2.20 6.67 -6.21
CA ILE A 17 -2.07 6.17 -4.85
C ILE A 17 -1.18 7.07 -3.99
N GLY A 18 -1.50 7.18 -2.71
CA GLY A 18 -0.75 7.93 -1.72
C GLY A 18 -0.51 7.11 -0.44
N PRO A 19 0.73 6.99 0.04
CA PRO A 19 1.99 7.30 -0.64
C PRO A 19 2.28 6.29 -1.76
N GLY A 20 3.23 6.59 -2.66
CA GLY A 20 3.66 5.66 -3.72
C GLY A 20 3.37 6.10 -5.16
N LYS A 21 2.78 7.29 -5.35
CA LYS A 21 2.40 7.82 -6.66
C LYS A 21 3.44 7.59 -7.76
N ALA A 22 4.73 7.81 -7.50
CA ALA A 22 5.81 7.79 -8.50
C ALA A 22 6.30 6.39 -8.94
N ILE A 23 5.57 5.31 -8.63
CA ILE A 23 5.92 3.99 -9.13
C ILE A 23 5.84 3.92 -10.66
N GLY A 24 6.80 3.21 -11.27
CA GLY A 24 6.79 2.84 -12.68
C GLY A 24 6.84 1.32 -12.88
N PHE A 25 6.30 0.86 -13.99
CA PHE A 25 6.38 -0.54 -14.42
C PHE A 25 6.51 -0.64 -15.94
N GLY A 26 7.29 -1.62 -16.39
CA GLY A 26 7.36 -2.02 -17.79
C GLY A 26 8.28 -3.22 -17.99
N MET A 27 8.67 -3.46 -19.24
CA MET A 27 9.45 -4.63 -19.63
C MET A 27 10.80 -4.22 -20.26
N VAL A 28 11.85 -4.98 -19.97
CA VAL A 28 13.15 -4.93 -20.68
C VAL A 28 13.50 -6.36 -21.05
N ASP A 29 13.69 -6.67 -22.33
CA ASP A 29 14.03 -8.02 -22.82
C ASP A 29 13.16 -9.13 -22.20
N ARG A 30 11.83 -8.90 -22.20
CA ARG A 30 10.81 -9.77 -21.58
C ARG A 30 10.89 -9.93 -20.06
N LYS A 31 11.75 -9.16 -19.38
CA LYS A 31 11.85 -9.13 -17.91
C LYS A 31 11.06 -7.95 -17.34
N PRO A 32 10.20 -8.17 -16.33
CA PRO A 32 9.47 -7.10 -15.67
C PRO A 32 10.42 -6.23 -14.85
N VAL A 33 10.25 -4.91 -14.95
CA VAL A 33 11.02 -3.90 -14.21
C VAL A 33 10.05 -3.00 -13.46
N PHE A 34 10.18 -2.97 -12.13
CA PHE A 34 9.46 -2.07 -11.24
C PHE A 34 10.39 -0.95 -10.76
N CYS A 35 9.99 0.30 -10.95
CA CYS A 35 10.71 1.48 -10.47
C CYS A 35 10.02 2.00 -9.21
N LEU A 36 10.54 1.64 -8.05
CA LEU A 36 9.95 2.03 -6.78
C LEU A 36 10.37 3.48 -6.40
N PRO A 37 9.47 4.26 -5.78
CA PRO A 37 9.82 5.57 -5.25
C PRO A 37 10.92 5.52 -4.19
N GLY A 38 11.70 6.59 -4.03
CA GLY A 38 12.81 6.63 -3.07
C GLY A 38 12.39 6.81 -1.60
N GLY A 39 11.25 7.46 -1.32
CA GLY A 39 10.81 7.72 0.05
C GLY A 39 10.30 6.45 0.75
N PRO A 40 10.64 6.17 2.02
CA PRO A 40 10.36 4.87 2.63
C PRO A 40 8.88 4.43 2.61
N PRO A 41 7.89 5.26 3.04
CA PRO A 41 6.48 4.83 2.98
C PRO A 41 5.99 4.67 1.54
N SER A 42 6.42 5.55 0.63
CA SER A 42 6.07 5.47 -0.79
C SER A 42 6.61 4.20 -1.43
N ASN A 43 7.86 3.84 -1.14
CA ASN A 43 8.49 2.60 -1.58
C ASN A 43 7.71 1.40 -1.06
N HIS A 44 7.45 1.38 0.25
CA HIS A 44 6.78 0.27 0.93
C HIS A 44 5.38 0.01 0.37
N ILE A 45 4.53 1.04 0.25
CA ILE A 45 3.20 0.89 -0.33
C ILE A 45 3.27 0.48 -1.80
N SER A 46 4.15 1.10 -2.58
CA SER A 46 4.34 0.75 -4.00
C SER A 46 4.77 -0.69 -4.19
N PHE A 47 5.69 -1.17 -3.35
CA PHE A 47 6.13 -2.55 -3.37
C PHE A 47 4.97 -3.48 -3.04
N LEU A 48 4.33 -3.31 -1.89
CA LEU A 48 3.30 -4.22 -1.41
C LEU A 48 2.04 -4.24 -2.28
N GLN A 49 1.64 -3.10 -2.84
CA GLN A 49 0.38 -2.99 -3.59
C GLN A 49 0.52 -3.26 -5.09
N LEU A 50 1.74 -3.16 -5.66
CA LEU A 50 1.93 -3.23 -7.11
C LEU A 50 3.06 -4.18 -7.52
N ALA A 51 4.24 -4.10 -6.89
CA ALA A 51 5.37 -4.96 -7.28
C ALA A 51 5.23 -6.40 -6.74
N LEU A 52 4.89 -6.55 -5.46
CA LEU A 52 4.75 -7.83 -4.78
C LEU A 52 3.67 -8.71 -5.43
N PRO A 53 2.46 -8.21 -5.77
CA PRO A 53 1.49 -9.00 -6.54
C PRO A 53 2.04 -9.53 -7.85
N GLY A 54 2.80 -8.72 -8.59
CA GLY A 54 3.48 -9.14 -9.81
C GLY A 54 4.49 -10.26 -9.55
N LEU A 55 5.32 -10.12 -8.52
CA LEU A 55 6.30 -11.14 -8.12
C LEU A 55 5.64 -12.45 -7.69
N LEU A 56 4.61 -12.39 -6.85
CA LEU A 56 3.85 -13.56 -6.40
C LEU A 56 3.21 -14.29 -7.58
N ARG A 57 2.63 -13.54 -8.53
CA ARG A 57 2.03 -14.13 -9.73
C ARG A 57 3.06 -14.86 -10.59
N LEU A 58 4.25 -14.28 -10.75
CA LEU A 58 5.38 -14.91 -11.46
C LEU A 58 5.91 -16.14 -10.74
N ALA A 59 5.85 -16.15 -9.41
CA ALA A 59 6.20 -17.31 -8.59
C ALA A 59 5.11 -18.41 -8.56
N GLY A 60 4.00 -18.24 -9.30
CA GLY A 60 2.95 -19.25 -9.42
C GLY A 60 1.87 -19.20 -8.34
N TRP A 61 1.81 -18.13 -7.53
CA TRP A 61 0.75 -17.98 -6.53
C TRP A 61 -0.60 -17.70 -7.19
N GLU A 62 -1.64 -18.41 -6.75
CA GLU A 62 -3.02 -18.25 -7.24
C GLU A 62 -3.65 -16.95 -6.73
N THR A 63 -3.32 -16.56 -5.49
CA THR A 63 -3.85 -15.35 -4.81
C THR A 63 -2.70 -14.40 -4.49
N PRO A 64 -2.26 -13.54 -5.44
CA PRO A 64 -1.07 -12.71 -5.30
C PRO A 64 -1.38 -11.40 -4.54
N GLU A 65 -1.86 -11.51 -3.31
CA GLU A 65 -2.17 -10.37 -2.46
C GLU A 65 -1.75 -10.62 -1.00
N LEU A 66 -1.61 -9.52 -0.24
CA LEU A 66 -1.39 -9.63 1.19
C LEU A 66 -2.63 -10.22 1.88
N PRO A 67 -2.46 -11.06 2.93
CA PRO A 67 -3.57 -11.51 3.75
C PRO A 67 -4.41 -10.34 4.26
N ARG A 68 -5.73 -10.53 4.33
CA ARG A 68 -6.67 -9.50 4.76
C ARG A 68 -7.45 -9.91 6.00
N ALA A 69 -7.72 -8.96 6.88
CA ALA A 69 -8.66 -9.11 7.98
C ALA A 69 -9.71 -7.99 7.96
N THR A 70 -10.90 -8.28 8.48
CA THR A 70 -11.86 -7.23 8.85
C THR A 70 -11.44 -6.67 10.20
N VAL A 71 -11.32 -5.35 10.29
CA VAL A 71 -10.95 -4.63 11.52
C VAL A 71 -11.87 -3.43 11.73
N GLU A 72 -12.07 -3.03 12.98
CA GLU A 72 -12.81 -1.82 13.34
C GLU A 72 -11.85 -0.64 13.51
N LEU A 73 -12.14 0.51 12.92
CA LEU A 73 -11.33 1.72 13.10
C LEU A 73 -11.46 2.29 14.52
N THR A 74 -10.36 2.59 15.18
CA THR A 74 -10.39 3.24 16.50
C THR A 74 -10.72 4.73 16.44
N GLU A 75 -10.45 5.36 15.30
CA GLU A 75 -10.64 6.79 15.06
C GLU A 75 -11.03 7.04 13.60
N GLU A 76 -11.54 8.23 13.31
CA GLU A 76 -11.80 8.64 11.93
C GLU A 76 -10.48 8.69 11.14
N ILE A 77 -10.48 8.12 9.94
CA ILE A 77 -9.37 8.28 9.01
C ILE A 77 -9.78 9.19 7.87
N GLN A 78 -8.90 10.15 7.54
CA GLN A 78 -9.13 11.14 6.50
C GLN A 78 -8.25 10.89 5.29
N GLY A 79 -8.82 11.14 4.12
CA GLY A 79 -8.18 10.98 2.83
C GLY A 79 -8.40 12.20 1.93
N GLN A 80 -7.72 12.19 0.81
CA GLN A 80 -7.77 13.15 -0.27
C GLN A 80 -8.61 12.52 -1.38
N ILE A 81 -9.58 13.29 -1.86
CA ILE A 81 -10.58 12.78 -2.79
C ILE A 81 -9.95 12.33 -4.13
N ASP A 82 -8.81 12.90 -4.51
CA ASP A 82 -8.20 12.74 -5.82
C ASP A 82 -7.40 11.43 -6.01
N TRP A 83 -7.15 10.66 -4.96
CA TRP A 83 -6.44 9.39 -5.09
C TRP A 83 -6.74 8.43 -3.96
N THR A 84 -6.45 7.16 -4.18
CA THR A 84 -6.52 6.16 -3.11
C THR A 84 -5.40 6.39 -2.11
N GLN A 85 -5.70 6.36 -0.81
CA GLN A 85 -4.70 6.45 0.25
C GLN A 85 -4.53 5.17 1.03
N PHE A 86 -3.30 4.91 1.44
CA PHE A 86 -2.94 3.80 2.31
C PHE A 86 -2.35 4.34 3.61
N LEU A 87 -2.91 3.89 4.72
CA LEU A 87 -2.50 4.26 6.06
C LEU A 87 -1.88 3.05 6.75
N HIS A 88 -0.68 3.24 7.27
CA HIS A 88 -0.04 2.31 8.17
C HIS A 88 -0.69 2.40 9.56
N GLY A 89 -0.82 1.27 10.24
CA GLY A 89 -1.39 1.23 11.58
C GLY A 89 -1.05 -0.03 12.35
N ARG A 90 -1.47 -0.05 13.60
CA ARG A 90 -1.32 -1.17 14.53
C ARG A 90 -2.65 -1.87 14.74
N LEU A 91 -2.56 -3.15 15.05
CA LEU A 91 -3.72 -3.95 15.42
C LEU A 91 -3.80 -3.99 16.95
N ILE A 92 -4.99 -3.70 17.46
CA ILE A 92 -5.30 -3.74 18.89
C ILE A 92 -6.32 -4.85 19.09
N LYS A 93 -6.07 -5.73 20.07
CA LYS A 93 -7.05 -6.73 20.46
C LYS A 93 -8.29 -6.01 21.03
N GLY A 94 -9.44 -6.20 20.40
CA GLY A 94 -10.73 -5.83 20.98
C GLY A 94 -11.41 -7.05 21.61
N ASP A 95 -12.56 -6.82 22.23
CA ASP A 95 -13.34 -7.86 22.90
C ASP A 95 -13.94 -8.84 21.88
N ASP A 96 -14.61 -8.31 20.85
CA ASP A 96 -15.25 -9.11 19.79
C ASP A 96 -14.54 -9.01 18.43
N ILE A 97 -13.92 -7.86 18.14
CA ILE A 97 -13.27 -7.58 16.86
C ILE A 97 -11.91 -6.91 17.06
N VAL A 98 -10.94 -7.28 16.23
CA VAL A 98 -9.64 -6.60 16.18
C VAL A 98 -9.84 -5.17 15.70
N LYS A 99 -9.21 -4.23 16.40
CA LYS A 99 -9.26 -2.81 16.08
C LYS A 99 -8.00 -2.37 15.34
N PHE A 100 -8.15 -1.38 14.47
CA PHE A 100 -7.05 -0.75 13.76
C PHE A 100 -6.87 0.68 14.26
N ALA A 101 -5.67 0.95 14.78
CA ALA A 101 -5.24 2.29 15.15
C ALA A 101 -4.26 2.82 14.09
N PRO A 102 -4.62 3.88 13.35
CA PRO A 102 -3.70 4.62 12.50
C PRO A 102 -2.43 5.01 13.24
N SER A 103 -1.28 4.90 12.57
CA SER A 103 0.00 5.23 13.17
C SER A 103 0.28 6.73 13.09
N GLU A 104 0.21 7.45 14.21
CA GLU A 104 0.67 8.84 14.33
C GLU A 104 2.13 8.90 14.83
N PHE A 105 3.12 9.13 13.96
CA PHE A 105 4.52 9.22 14.43
C PHE A 105 5.36 10.31 13.75
N LYS A 106 6.30 10.85 14.54
CA LYS A 106 7.30 11.86 14.13
C LYS A 106 8.29 11.34 13.07
N SER A 107 8.50 10.02 12.98
CA SER A 107 9.41 9.38 12.01
C SER A 107 8.72 8.34 11.15
N ARG A 108 8.87 8.47 9.83
CA ARG A 108 8.30 7.58 8.81
C ARG A 108 8.82 6.14 8.89
N LEU A 109 10.08 5.95 9.27
CA LEU A 109 10.66 4.60 9.40
C LEU A 109 10.17 3.89 10.66
N GLN A 110 10.09 4.59 11.79
CA GLN A 110 9.55 4.04 13.02
C GLN A 110 8.08 3.64 12.85
N MET A 111 7.29 4.48 12.18
CA MET A 111 5.91 4.16 11.79
C MET A 111 5.84 2.83 11.02
N MET A 112 6.67 2.65 9.99
CA MET A 112 6.69 1.41 9.21
C MET A 112 7.10 0.20 10.05
N ALA A 113 8.12 0.35 10.91
CA ALA A 113 8.64 -0.74 11.73
C ALA A 113 7.65 -1.24 12.79
N THR A 114 6.77 -0.36 13.28
CA THR A 114 5.78 -0.72 14.31
C THR A 114 4.42 -1.08 13.75
N SER A 115 4.19 -0.88 12.45
CA SER A 115 2.88 -1.14 11.84
C SER A 115 2.68 -2.61 11.54
N GLN A 116 1.50 -3.10 11.87
CA GLN A 116 1.08 -4.50 11.69
C GLN A 116 0.09 -4.65 10.54
N ALA A 117 -0.49 -3.55 10.08
CA ALA A 117 -1.46 -3.55 9.01
C ALA A 117 -1.46 -2.25 8.19
N ILE A 118 -2.08 -2.33 7.01
CA ILE A 118 -2.38 -1.19 6.15
C ILE A 118 -3.88 -1.15 5.87
N VAL A 119 -4.51 0.01 6.05
CA VAL A 119 -5.89 0.28 5.63
C VAL A 119 -5.90 1.19 4.42
N LYS A 120 -6.86 0.95 3.53
CA LYS A 120 -7.08 1.74 2.31
C LYS A 120 -8.26 2.70 2.49
N ILE A 121 -8.07 3.97 2.16
CA ILE A 121 -9.13 4.94 1.88
C ILE A 121 -9.28 5.02 0.36
N PRO A 122 -10.40 4.57 -0.23
CA PRO A 122 -10.60 4.64 -1.67
C PRO A 122 -10.59 6.07 -2.20
N GLU A 123 -10.20 6.24 -3.47
CA GLU A 123 -10.42 7.50 -4.19
C GLU A 123 -11.90 7.91 -4.13
N GLY A 124 -12.19 9.21 -4.01
CA GLY A 124 -13.54 9.73 -3.85
C GLY A 124 -14.04 9.75 -2.40
N ILE A 125 -13.32 9.16 -1.45
CA ILE A 125 -13.71 9.11 -0.03
C ILE A 125 -12.86 10.09 0.78
N ALA A 126 -13.52 11.12 1.34
CA ALA A 126 -12.85 12.15 2.15
C ALA A 126 -12.56 11.67 3.58
N SER A 127 -13.45 10.89 4.18
CA SER A 127 -13.21 10.28 5.49
C SER A 127 -13.97 8.98 5.67
N ILE A 128 -13.50 8.15 6.61
CA ILE A 128 -14.16 6.94 7.07
C ILE A 128 -14.28 7.05 8.60
N PRO A 129 -15.51 7.07 9.16
CA PRO A 129 -15.71 7.28 10.60
C PRO A 129 -15.10 6.19 11.48
N ALA A 130 -14.76 6.56 12.72
CA ALA A 130 -14.44 5.62 13.79
C ALA A 130 -15.56 4.58 13.96
N GLY A 131 -15.21 3.37 14.38
CA GLY A 131 -16.16 2.24 14.52
C GLY A 131 -16.54 1.57 13.19
N THR A 132 -16.12 2.11 12.04
CA THR A 132 -16.40 1.46 10.74
C THR A 132 -15.55 0.21 10.58
N LEU A 133 -16.19 -0.88 10.11
CA LEU A 133 -15.49 -2.11 9.73
C LEU A 133 -14.88 -1.97 8.35
N VAL A 134 -13.56 -2.15 8.26
CA VAL A 134 -12.78 -2.04 7.02
C VAL A 134 -11.92 -3.27 6.79
N LYS A 135 -11.46 -3.45 5.54
CA LYS A 135 -10.46 -4.47 5.22
C LYS A 135 -9.06 -3.90 5.41
N ALA A 136 -8.26 -4.58 6.22
CA ALA A 136 -6.85 -4.27 6.42
C ALA A 136 -5.95 -5.34 5.79
N HIS A 137 -4.90 -4.92 5.10
CA HIS A 137 -3.81 -5.79 4.65
C HIS A 137 -2.86 -6.03 5.82
N LEU A 138 -2.64 -7.29 6.19
CA LEU A 138 -1.74 -7.68 7.28
C LEU A 138 -0.29 -7.64 6.80
N LEU A 139 0.61 -7.13 7.65
CA LEU A 139 2.02 -6.94 7.31
C LEU A 139 2.96 -8.01 7.84
N ASN A 140 2.57 -8.78 8.87
CA ASN A 140 3.11 -10.07 9.34
C ASN A 140 2.25 -10.58 10.51
#